data_AF-A0A5C6DTH4-F1
#
_entry.id   AF-A0A5C6DTH4-F1
#
_cell.length_a   1.000
_cell.length_b   1.000
_cell.length_c   1.000
_cell.angle_alpha   90.00
_cell.angle_beta   90.00
_cell.angle_gamma   90.00
#
_symmetry.space_group_name_H-M   'P 1'
#
loop_
_entity.id
_entity.type
_entity.pdbx_description
1 polymer ?
#
loop_
_entity_poly.entity_id
_entity_poly.type
_entity_poly.pdbx_seq_one_letter_code
_entity_poly.pdbx_strand_id
1 'polypeptide(L)' 'MKRFKNILVATDTRLPVQTIVNQAAQFASADKANLKLVTLCHRLHR' A
#
# COMPACT_ATOMS: atom_id res chain seq x y z
N MET A 1 -4.74 -12.27 17.60
CA MET A 1 -4.25 -11.14 16.78
C MET A 1 -5.45 -10.34 16.28
N LYS A 2 -5.42 -9.00 16.32
CA LYS A 2 -6.52 -8.17 15.78
C LYS A 2 -6.46 -8.26 14.25
N ARG A 3 -7.59 -8.58 13.60
CA ARG A 3 -7.70 -8.61 12.13
C ARG A 3 -7.95 -7.21 11.59
N PHE A 4 -7.21 -6.81 10.57
CA PHE A 4 -7.43 -5.52 9.91
C PHE A 4 -8.58 -5.63 8.92
N LYS A 5 -9.50 -4.64 8.92
CA LYS A 5 -10.56 -4.56 7.90
C LYS A 5 -10.12 -3.80 6.65
N ASN A 6 -9.20 -2.84 6.81
CA ASN A 6 -8.70 -2.00 5.75
C ASN A 6 -7.18 -1.81 5.91
N ILE A 7 -6.44 -1.87 4.81
CA ILE A 7 -5.01 -1.61 4.73
C ILE A 7 -4.77 -0.53 3.67
N LEU A 8 -4.03 0.50 4.03
CA LEU A 8 -3.64 1.60 3.15
C LEU A 8 -2.13 1.58 2.94
N VAL A 9 -1.69 1.57 1.68
CA VAL A 9 -0.28 1.68 1.31
C VAL A 9 -0.09 2.99 0.55
N ALA A 10 0.68 3.92 1.11
CA ALA A 10 1.04 5.17 0.46
C ALA A 10 2.49 5.09 -0.02
N THR A 11 2.74 5.42 -1.29
CA THR A 11 4.07 5.29 -1.89
C THR A 11 4.45 6.48 -2.75
N ASP A 12 5.74 6.76 -2.85
CA ASP A 12 6.28 7.65 -3.88
C ASP A 12 6.62 6.83 -5.14
N THR A 13 6.33 7.38 -6.32
CA THR A 13 6.76 6.87 -7.63
C THR A 13 8.27 6.62 -7.75
N ARG A 14 9.09 7.30 -6.96
CA ARG A 14 10.56 7.23 -7.02
C ARG A 14 11.15 6.05 -6.26
N LEU A 15 10.35 5.37 -5.43
CA LEU A 15 10.81 4.29 -4.58
C LEU A 15 10.38 2.93 -5.14
N PRO A 16 11.20 1.88 -4.99
CA PRO A 16 10.79 0.51 -5.31
C PRO A 16 9.76 0.05 -4.28
N VAL A 17 8.50 -0.08 -4.72
CA VAL A 17 7.35 -0.33 -3.82
C VAL A 17 6.87 -1.78 -3.82
N GLN A 18 7.41 -2.61 -4.71
CA GLN A 18 6.93 -3.98 -4.92
C GLN A 18 6.97 -4.82 -3.64
N THR A 19 8.03 -4.71 -2.85
CA THR A 19 8.16 -5.45 -1.58
C THR A 19 7.08 -5.07 -0.58
N ILE A 20 6.79 -3.77 -0.44
CA ILE A 20 5.80 -3.24 0.52
C ILE A 20 4.39 -3.63 0.06
N VAL A 21 4.11 -3.53 -1.24
CA VAL A 21 2.83 -3.94 -1.82
C VAL A 21 2.61 -5.44 -1.63
N ASN A 22 3.63 -6.28 -1.86
CA ASN A 22 3.54 -7.72 -1.68
C ASN A 22 3.26 -8.12 -0.22
N GLN A 23 3.94 -7.49 0.74
CA GLN A 23 3.66 -7.72 2.15
C GLN A 23 2.24 -7.28 2.53
N ALA A 24 1.82 -6.09 2.09
CA ALA A 24 0.47 -5.59 2.36
C ALA A 24 -0.61 -6.50 1.75
N ALA A 25 -0.36 -7.07 0.57
CA ALA A 25 -1.26 -8.04 -0.08
C ALA A 25 -1.34 -9.36 0.71
N GLN A 26 -0.23 -9.84 1.28
CA GLN A 26 -0.24 -11.02 2.15
C GLN A 26 -1.07 -10.78 3.42
N PHE A 27 -0.89 -9.64 4.08
CA PHE A 27 -1.68 -9.27 5.26
C PHE A 27 -3.16 -9.10 4.91
N ALA A 28 -3.47 -8.43 3.79
CA ALA A 28 -4.85 -8.26 3.35
C ALA A 28 -5.54 -9.60 3.07
N SER A 29 -4.82 -10.53 2.45
CA SER A 29 -5.35 -11.87 2.14
C SER A 29 -5.62 -12.69 3.40
N ALA A 30 -4.70 -12.68 4.37
CA ALA A 30 -4.85 -13.38 5.64
C ALA A 30 -6.06 -12.86 6.46
N ASP A 31 -6.28 -11.54 6.42
CA ASP A 31 -7.34 -10.88 7.18
C ASP A 31 -8.65 -10.68 6.42
N LYS A 32 -8.70 -11.02 5.12
CA LYS A 32 -9.80 -10.62 4.21
C LYS A 32 -10.05 -9.11 4.27
N ALA A 33 -8.98 -8.33 4.37
CA ALA A 33 -9.00 -6.88 4.46
C ALA A 33 -9.08 -6.24 3.08
N ASN A 34 -9.69 -5.05 2.99
CA ASN A 34 -9.64 -4.23 1.78
C ASN A 34 -8.27 -3.53 1.68
N LEU A 35 -7.56 -3.70 0.56
CA LEU A 35 -6.26 -3.07 0.31
C LEU A 35 -6.42 -1.88 -0.65
N LYS A 36 -5.97 -0.70 -0.22
CA LYS A 36 -5.90 0.51 -1.06
C LYS A 36 -4.45 0.94 -1.25
N LEU A 37 -4.03 1.09 -2.50
CA LEU A 37 -2.73 1.65 -2.87
C LEU A 37 -2.92 3.11 -3.31
N VAL A 38 -2.13 4.01 -2.74
CA VAL A 38 -2.12 5.44 -3.06
C VAL A 38 -0.71 5.83 -3.46
N THR A 39 -0.57 6.45 -4.63
CA THR A 39 0.71 6.95 -5.11
C THR A 39 0.75 8.47 -4.97
N LEU A 40 1.79 8.97 -4.30
CA LEU A 40 2.09 10.38 -4.18
C LEU A 40 2.80 10.82 -5.47
N CYS A 41 2.10 11.62 -6.27
CA CYS A 41 2.66 12.26 -7.45
C CYS A 41 3.31 13.58 -7.04
N HIS A 42 4.60 13.75 -7.35
CA HIS A 42 5.25 15.05 -7.21
C HIS A 42 4.70 16.00 -8.27
N ARG A 43 4.11 17.13 -7.84
CA ARG A 43 3.77 18.24 -8.74
C ARG A 43 5.08 18.89 -9.17
N LEU A 44 5.56 18.55 -10.38
CA LEU A 44 6.70 19.22 -10.99
C LEU A 44 6.28 20.66 -11.33
N HIS A 45 6.50 21.59 -10.40
CA HIS A 45 6.43 23.02 -10.71
C HIS A 45 7.66 23.33 -11.57
N ARG A 46 7.47 23.42 -12.89
CA ARG A 46 8.43 24.11 -13.76
C ARG A 46 8.52 25.56 -13.35
#